data_AF-A0A357CY97-F1
#
_entry.id   AF-A0A357CY97-F1
#
_cell.length_a   1.000
_cell.length_b   1.000
_cell.length_c   1.000
_cell.angle_alpha   90.00
_cell.angle_beta   90.00
_cell.angle_gamma   90.00
#
_symmetry.space_group_name_H-M   'P 1'
#
loop_
_entity.id
_entity.type
_entity.pdbx_description
1 polymer ?
#
loop_
_entity_poly.entity_id
_entity_poly.type
_entity_poly.pdbx_seq_one_letter_code
_entity_poly.pdbx_strand_id
1 'polypeptide(L)'
;MSIAKKVIDFNSFEQNIFRACCAAGCESIRAQLEEWDRELSASRDRSVYRHKGQRKTVLKTIMGEVEYERAVYEQKNEDGTKSFVYLLDQAIGKSGSGFMSGLLSAQIAEAACA
;
A
#
# COMPACT_ATOMS: atom_id res chain seq x y z
N MET A 1 25.46 -17.89 -43.20
CA MET A 1 24.55 -17.66 -42.06
C MET A 1 24.93 -16.34 -41.42
N SER A 2 24.16 -15.29 -41.66
CA SER A 2 24.44 -13.97 -41.08
C SER A 2 24.02 -13.99 -39.62
N ILE A 3 24.98 -14.09 -38.70
CA ILE A 3 24.76 -13.82 -37.29
C ILE A 3 24.61 -12.30 -37.19
N ALA A 4 23.38 -11.82 -37.40
CA ALA A 4 23.03 -10.47 -37.03
C ALA A 4 23.24 -10.38 -35.51
N LYS A 5 24.33 -9.74 -35.09
CA LYS A 5 24.50 -9.31 -33.69
C LYS A 5 23.27 -8.46 -33.38
N LYS A 6 22.30 -9.06 -32.70
CA LYS A 6 21.15 -8.36 -32.15
C LYS A 6 21.75 -7.39 -31.13
N VAL A 7 21.91 -6.13 -31.52
CA VAL A 7 22.36 -5.08 -30.61
C VAL A 7 21.37 -5.11 -29.46
N ILE A 8 21.85 -5.53 -28.30
CA ILE A 8 21.03 -5.59 -27.09
C ILE A 8 20.81 -4.13 -26.70
N ASP A 9 19.58 -3.66 -26.83
CA ASP A 9 19.18 -2.35 -26.31
C ASP A 9 19.17 -2.42 -24.79
N PHE A 10 20.26 -1.95 -24.19
CA PHE A 10 20.45 -1.99 -22.74
C PHE A 10 19.39 -1.19 -21.99
N ASN A 11 18.91 -0.07 -22.55
CA ASN A 11 17.89 0.75 -21.91
C ASN A 11 16.56 0.00 -21.78
N SER A 12 16.16 -0.71 -22.85
CA SER A 12 14.96 -1.55 -22.80
C SER A 12 15.12 -2.72 -21.83
N PHE A 13 16.32 -3.32 -21.76
CA PHE A 13 16.61 -4.37 -20.81
C PHE A 13 16.51 -3.86 -19.36
N GLU A 14 17.16 -2.74 -19.05
CA GLU A 14 17.12 -2.11 -17.73
C GLU A 14 15.70 -1.74 -17.31
N GLN A 15 14.90 -1.12 -18.20
CA GLN A 15 13.50 -0.80 -17.92
C GLN A 15 12.67 -2.05 -17.60
N ASN A 16 12.92 -3.17 -18.28
CA ASN A 16 12.21 -4.42 -18.02
C ASN A 16 12.59 -5.00 -16.64
N ILE A 17 13.88 -4.96 -16.28
CA ILE A 17 14.34 -5.39 -14.96
C ILE A 17 13.73 -4.49 -13.87
N PHE A 18 13.77 -3.17 -14.06
CA PHE A 18 13.19 -2.22 -13.12
C PHE A 18 11.70 -2.48 -12.90
N ARG A 19 10.91 -2.66 -13.97
CA ARG A 19 9.48 -3.00 -13.87
C ARG A 19 9.24 -4.31 -13.12
N ALA A 20 10.07 -5.33 -13.37
CA ALA A 20 9.97 -6.61 -12.66
C ALA A 20 10.26 -6.46 -11.16
N CYS A 21 11.28 -5.69 -10.80
CA CYS A 21 11.60 -5.39 -9.41
C CYS A 21 10.47 -4.62 -8.72
N CYS A 22 9.92 -3.61 -9.37
CA CYS A 22 8.78 -2.83 -8.87
C CYS A 22 7.53 -3.70 -8.67
N ALA A 23 7.22 -4.59 -9.62
CA ALA A 23 6.10 -5.52 -9.49
C ALA A 23 6.28 -6.47 -8.29
N ALA A 24 7.48 -7.05 -8.13
CA ALA A 24 7.79 -7.88 -6.97
C ALA A 24 7.74 -7.08 -5.64
N GLY A 25 8.16 -5.83 -5.66
CA GLY A 25 8.06 -4.91 -4.53
C GLY A 25 6.61 -4.62 -4.14
N CYS A 26 5.74 -4.33 -5.11
CA CYS A 26 4.32 -4.11 -4.88
C CYS A 26 3.64 -5.33 -4.26
N GLU A 27 3.91 -6.53 -4.76
CA GLU A 27 3.38 -7.78 -4.17
C GLU A 27 3.89 -8.02 -2.75
N SER A 28 5.16 -7.71 -2.49
CA SER A 28 5.74 -7.83 -1.15
C SER A 28 5.09 -6.86 -0.16
N ILE A 29 4.88 -5.60 -0.57
CA ILE A 29 4.19 -4.60 0.25
C ILE A 29 2.74 -5.03 0.52
N ARG A 30 2.03 -5.51 -0.51
CA ARG A 30 0.67 -6.04 -0.38
C ARG A 30 0.61 -7.13 0.68
N ALA A 31 1.44 -8.16 0.54
CA ALA A 31 1.45 -9.31 1.44
C ALA A 31 1.73 -8.89 2.89
N GLN A 32 2.66 -7.96 3.08
CA GLN A 32 2.99 -7.45 4.41
C GLN A 32 1.84 -6.64 5.04
N LEU A 33 1.14 -5.80 4.25
CA LEU A 33 -0.01 -5.05 4.73
C LEU A 33 -1.17 -5.97 5.15
N GLU A 34 -1.46 -7.01 4.35
CA GLU A 34 -2.50 -7.98 4.66
C GLU A 34 -2.13 -8.88 5.85
N GLU A 35 -0.85 -9.17 6.07
CA GLU A 35 -0.38 -9.86 7.28
C GLU A 35 -0.56 -8.97 8.52
N TRP A 36 -0.13 -7.71 8.48
CA TRP A 36 -0.33 -6.79 9.59
C TRP A 36 -1.82 -6.57 9.90
N ASP A 37 -2.69 -6.51 8.90
CA ASP A 37 -4.14 -6.42 9.13
C ASP A 37 -4.68 -7.66 9.86
N ARG A 38 -4.17 -8.86 9.51
CA ARG A 38 -4.53 -10.12 10.19
C ARG A 38 -4.05 -10.13 11.65
N GLU A 39 -2.82 -9.70 11.90
CA GLU A 39 -2.26 -9.58 13.25
C GLU A 39 -3.04 -8.58 14.12
N LEU A 40 -3.37 -7.40 13.56
CA LEU A 40 -4.21 -6.40 14.21
C LEU A 40 -5.62 -6.92 14.46
N SER A 41 -6.19 -7.65 13.50
CA SER A 41 -7.49 -8.29 13.65
C SER A 41 -7.51 -9.32 14.78
N ALA A 42 -6.44 -10.10 14.94
CA ALA A 42 -6.32 -11.11 15.99
C ALA A 42 -6.14 -10.49 17.38
N SER A 43 -5.34 -9.43 17.48
CA SER A 43 -4.94 -8.76 18.73
C SER A 43 -5.85 -7.62 19.19
N ARG A 44 -6.81 -7.18 18.36
CA ARG A 44 -7.70 -6.06 18.70
C ARG A 44 -8.47 -6.28 20.00
N ASP A 45 -8.76 -5.19 20.68
CA ASP A 45 -9.75 -5.18 21.76
C ASP A 45 -11.15 -5.41 21.16
N ARG A 46 -11.70 -6.62 21.35
CA ARG A 46 -13.02 -7.01 20.84
C ARG A 46 -14.18 -6.34 21.56
N SER A 47 -13.95 -5.74 22.73
CA SER A 47 -14.97 -4.98 23.47
C SER A 47 -15.19 -3.60 22.84
N VAL A 48 -14.12 -3.02 22.27
CA VAL A 48 -14.13 -1.72 21.60
C VAL A 48 -14.40 -1.86 20.10
N TYR A 49 -13.69 -2.78 19.43
CA TYR A 49 -13.64 -2.89 17.98
C TYR A 49 -14.46 -4.06 17.44
N ARG A 50 -15.65 -3.76 16.93
CA ARG A 50 -16.50 -4.76 16.27
C ARG A 50 -16.16 -4.84 14.78
N HIS A 51 -15.70 -6.01 14.34
CA HIS A 51 -15.41 -6.28 12.92
C HIS A 51 -16.66 -6.16 12.04
N LYS A 52 -16.55 -5.44 10.91
CA LYS A 52 -17.65 -5.17 9.97
C LYS A 52 -17.37 -5.63 8.55
N GLY A 53 -16.31 -6.42 8.35
CA GLY A 53 -15.90 -6.95 7.06
C GLY A 53 -14.59 -6.34 6.59
N GLN A 54 -14.23 -6.66 5.34
CA GLN A 54 -13.03 -6.14 4.69
C GLN A 54 -13.40 -5.14 3.59
N ARG A 55 -12.50 -4.20 3.33
CA ARG A 55 -12.61 -3.19 2.27
C ARG A 55 -11.34 -3.19 1.44
N LYS A 56 -11.51 -3.21 0.12
CA LYS A 56 -10.42 -3.00 -0.84
C LYS A 56 -9.99 -1.54 -0.82
N THR A 57 -8.70 -1.33 -1.01
CA THR A 57 -8.09 -0.01 -1.08
C THR A 57 -6.82 -0.07 -1.93
N VAL A 58 -6.30 1.11 -2.28
CA VAL A 58 -5.09 1.23 -3.09
C VAL A 58 -4.12 2.17 -2.38
N LEU A 59 -2.85 1.78 -2.32
CA LEU A 59 -1.73 2.61 -1.87
C LEU A 59 -0.76 2.82 -3.02
N LYS A 60 -0.63 4.08 -3.44
CA LYS A 60 0.31 4.53 -4.47
C LYS A 60 1.68 4.73 -3.84
N THR A 61 2.66 4.01 -4.35
CA THR A 61 4.05 4.04 -3.90
C THR A 61 4.97 4.45 -5.04
N ILE A 62 6.25 4.66 -4.75
CA ILE A 62 7.27 4.87 -5.78
C ILE A 62 7.45 3.66 -6.70
N MET A 63 7.05 2.46 -6.27
CA MET A 63 7.14 1.22 -7.05
C MET A 63 5.89 1.00 -7.92
N GLY A 64 4.80 1.69 -7.62
CA GLY A 64 3.52 1.53 -8.30
C GLY A 64 2.33 1.50 -7.33
N GLU A 65 1.16 1.18 -7.88
CA GLU A 65 -0.08 1.04 -7.12
C GLU A 65 -0.14 -0.35 -6.47
N VAL A 66 -0.40 -0.36 -5.16
CA VAL A 66 -0.55 -1.57 -4.35
C VAL A 66 -2.01 -1.69 -3.93
N GLU A 67 -2.75 -2.61 -4.54
CA GLU A 67 -4.11 -2.95 -4.14
C GLU A 67 -4.08 -3.99 -3.01
N TYR A 68 -4.87 -3.79 -1.96
CA TYR A 68 -4.97 -4.73 -0.85
C TYR A 68 -6.32 -4.63 -0.13
N GLU A 69 -6.61 -5.59 0.73
CA GLU A 69 -7.79 -5.59 1.60
C GLU A 69 -7.42 -5.30 3.05
N ARG A 70 -8.26 -4.52 3.74
CA ARG A 70 -8.12 -4.23 5.17
C ARG A 70 -9.44 -4.33 5.89
N ALA A 71 -9.41 -4.70 7.17
CA ALA A 71 -10.59 -4.82 8.00
C ALA A 71 -11.14 -3.45 8.42
N VAL A 72 -12.47 -3.32 8.42
CA VAL A 72 -13.19 -2.16 8.96
C VAL A 72 -13.80 -2.51 10.32
N TYR A 73 -13.62 -1.62 11.29
CA TYR A 73 -14.11 -1.79 12.65
C TYR A 73 -15.08 -0.68 13.02
N GLU A 74 -16.21 -1.06 13.61
CA GLU A 74 -17.11 -0.13 14.30
C GLU A 74 -16.66 0.01 15.74
N GLN A 75 -16.48 1.26 16.19
CA GLN A 75 -16.31 1.62 17.60
C GLN A 75 -17.41 2.57 18.03
N LYS A 76 -17.70 2.62 19.33
CA LYS A 76 -18.56 3.66 19.91
C LYS A 76 -17.69 4.77 20.48
N ASN A 77 -17.99 6.00 20.10
CA ASN A 77 -17.38 7.17 20.70
C ASN A 77 -18.03 7.45 22.08
N GLU A 78 -17.38 8.29 22.88
CA GLU A 78 -17.88 8.69 24.21
C GLU A 78 -19.28 9.32 24.14
N ASP A 79 -19.59 10.04 23.07
CA ASP A 79 -20.90 10.65 22.80
C ASP A 79 -21.99 9.65 22.36
N GLY A 80 -21.70 8.35 22.39
CA GLY A 80 -22.61 7.28 21.95
C GLY A 80 -22.75 7.13 20.43
N THR A 81 -22.12 8.01 19.64
CA THR A 81 -22.06 7.91 18.19
C THR A 81 -21.18 6.76 17.74
N LYS A 82 -21.47 6.20 16.56
CA LYS A 82 -20.66 5.13 15.96
C LYS A 82 -19.68 5.72 14.96
N SER A 83 -18.43 5.28 15.02
CA SER A 83 -17.41 5.61 14.03
C SER A 83 -16.82 4.34 13.43
N PHE A 84 -16.30 4.46 12.21
CA PHE A 84 -15.62 3.38 11.51
C PHE A 84 -14.14 3.70 11.41
N VAL A 85 -13.32 2.74 11.83
CA VAL A 85 -11.87 2.88 11.84
C VAL A 85 -11.20 1.71 11.13
N TYR A 86 -10.02 1.98 10.58
CA TYR A 86 -9.14 0.98 9.99
C TYR A 86 -7.89 0.91 10.86
N LEU A 87 -7.73 -0.16 11.64
CA LEU A 87 -6.60 -0.30 12.56
C LEU A 87 -5.27 -0.32 11.80
N LEU A 88 -5.24 -0.95 10.62
CA LEU A 88 -4.06 -0.95 9.75
C LEU A 88 -3.65 0.47 9.35
N ASP A 89 -4.60 1.33 8.93
CA ASP A 89 -4.30 2.70 8.53
C ASP A 89 -3.71 3.51 9.70
N GLN A 90 -4.21 3.29 10.93
CA GLN A 90 -3.67 3.91 12.15
C GLN A 90 -2.24 3.41 12.44
N ALA A 91 -2.01 2.09 12.33
CA ALA A 91 -0.71 1.48 12.62
C ALA A 91 0.39 1.96 11.66
N ILE A 92 0.07 2.17 10.38
CA ILE A 92 1.03 2.64 9.38
C ILE A 92 1.09 4.18 9.29
N GLY A 93 0.44 4.91 10.22
CA GLY A 93 0.48 6.36 10.29
C GLY A 93 -0.20 7.07 9.11
N LYS A 94 -1.17 6.42 8.47
CA LYS A 94 -1.87 6.96 7.30
C LYS A 94 -2.90 8.01 7.74
N SER A 95 -2.44 9.25 7.91
CA SER A 95 -3.25 10.42 8.28
C SER A 95 -3.25 11.44 7.15
N GLY A 96 -4.31 11.47 6.32
CA GLY A 96 -4.46 12.47 5.25
C GLY A 96 -3.65 12.21 3.97
N SER A 97 -4.23 12.57 2.80
CA SER A 97 -3.90 12.08 1.44
C SER A 97 -4.06 10.56 1.29
N GLY A 98 -5.31 10.11 1.39
CA GLY A 98 -5.76 8.72 1.60
C GLY A 98 -5.35 7.65 0.59
N PHE A 99 -4.40 7.90 -0.31
CA PHE A 99 -3.96 6.95 -1.33
C PHE A 99 -2.46 6.97 -1.62
N MET A 100 -1.63 7.86 -1.06
CA MET A 100 -0.19 7.95 -1.41
C MET A 100 0.71 7.64 -0.22
N SER A 101 1.82 6.96 -0.48
CA SER A 101 2.90 6.80 0.49
C SER A 101 3.62 8.13 0.73
N GLY A 102 4.11 8.36 1.95
CA GLY A 102 4.87 9.57 2.28
C GLY A 102 6.11 9.77 1.40
N LEU A 103 6.77 8.67 1.02
CA LEU A 103 7.93 8.71 0.12
C LEU A 103 7.56 9.20 -1.29
N LEU A 104 6.45 8.72 -1.85
CA LEU A 104 5.96 9.20 -3.14
C LEU A 104 5.58 10.68 -3.06
N SER A 105 4.87 11.09 -2.00
CA SER A 105 4.49 12.49 -1.79
C SER A 105 5.71 13.41 -1.71
N ALA A 106 6.79 12.97 -1.04
CA ALA A 106 8.03 13.73 -0.95
C ALA A 106 8.71 13.90 -2.32
N GLN A 107 8.80 12.83 -3.11
CA GLN A 107 9.38 12.90 -4.47
C GLN A 107 8.59 13.81 -5.41
N ILE A 108 7.25 13.78 -5.34
CA ILE A 108 6.40 14.67 -6.13
C ILE A 108 6.64 16.14 -5.71
N ALA A 109 6.71 16.42 -4.41
CA ALA A 109 6.96 17.76 -3.91
C ALA A 109 8.33 18.28 -4.37
N GLU A 110 9.37 17.45 -4.30
CA GLU A 110 10.72 17.78 -4.78
C GLU A 110 10.72 18.08 -6.28
N ALA A 111 10.09 17.23 -7.10
CA ALA A 111 10.01 17.44 -8.55
C ALA A 111 9.16 18.66 -8.96
N ALA A 112 8.17 19.05 -8.16
CA ALA A 112 7.30 20.19 -8.44
C ALA A 112 7.87 21.54 -7.97
N CYS A 113 8.76 21.51 -6.97
CA CYS A 113 9.41 22.72 -6.43
C CYS A 113 10.82 22.97 -7.00
N ALA A 114 11.35 22.04 -7.80
CA ALA A 114 12.56 22.21 -8.60
C ALA A 114 12.28 23.00 -9.88
#